data_AF-G2XCR2-F1
#
_entry.id   AF-G2XCR2-F1
#
_cell.length_a   1.000
_cell.length_b   1.000
_cell.length_c   1.000
_cell.angle_alpha   90.00
_cell.angle_beta   90.00
_cell.angle_gamma   90.00
#
_symmetry.space_group_name_H-M   'P 1'
#
loop_
_entity.id
_entity.type
_entity.pdbx_description
1 polymer ?
#
loop_
_entity_poly.entity_id
_entity_poly.type
_entity_poly.pdbx_seq_one_letter_code
_entity_poly.pdbx_strand_id
1 'polypeptide(L)'
;MMTKPNADSLFGPLVNVRQGSFNPSTWAIDLGLSRSTFSAAGYAAFRPAYPPSLFRTVLAYHRAPSAVGTLLDLGCGHGLIARALSPEFGRVVAIDPSGGMVQQASKLTDDPKITFRQASSEDLSFVADASVDLVVAGQASHWFDYTRAWPELARVVRSGGSLAFWGYKDNILLGFPEVNQILEDACYGEDEVAPGMESMATYWEKPGRDILRNSLRAVVPPPADWTDIQRVVFDPNRKTSSIAPEDEDRAWLHKRLKLGEFEGYLRTFSAFSG
;
A
#
# COMPACT_ATOMS: atom_id res chain seq x y z
N MET A 1 9.36 2.37 6.40
CA MET A 1 10.23 1.17 6.41
C MET A 1 10.62 0.90 7.85
N MET A 2 10.86 -0.36 8.21
CA MET A 2 11.22 -0.78 9.57
C MET A 2 11.94 -2.13 9.53
N THR A 3 12.73 -2.45 10.56
CA THR A 3 13.59 -3.64 10.61
C THR A 3 13.32 -4.48 11.86
N LYS A 4 13.25 -5.80 11.70
CA LYS A 4 13.19 -6.73 12.83
C LYS A 4 14.57 -6.83 13.49
N PRO A 5 14.70 -6.62 14.81
CA PRO A 5 15.98 -6.69 15.50
C PRO A 5 16.73 -8.01 15.27
N ASN A 6 18.06 -7.95 15.34
CA ASN A 6 18.88 -9.15 15.44
C ASN A 6 18.78 -9.72 16.86
N ALA A 7 18.86 -11.04 17.00
CA ALA A 7 18.76 -11.70 18.31
C ALA A 7 19.86 -11.23 19.30
N ASP A 8 20.96 -10.66 18.80
CA ASP A 8 22.14 -10.27 19.59
C ASP A 8 22.20 -8.78 19.97
N SER A 9 21.22 -7.95 19.56
CA SER A 9 21.17 -6.53 19.95
C SER A 9 20.26 -6.32 21.17
N LEU A 10 20.78 -6.59 22.37
CA LEU A 10 20.14 -6.23 23.64
C LEU A 10 20.55 -4.81 24.06
N PHE A 11 19.58 -3.90 24.28
CA PHE A 11 19.48 -2.93 25.41
C PHE A 11 18.10 -2.20 25.36
N GLY A 12 17.35 -2.17 26.48
CA GLY A 12 16.00 -1.58 26.67
C GLY A 12 15.97 -0.10 27.17
N PRO A 13 14.90 0.48 27.78
CA PRO A 13 13.67 -0.14 28.34
C PRO A 13 12.28 0.48 27.97
N LEU A 14 11.25 -0.32 28.28
CA LEU A 14 9.82 -0.11 28.64
C LEU A 14 9.15 1.30 28.58
N VAL A 15 7.98 1.36 27.92
CA VAL A 15 6.82 2.17 28.34
C VAL A 15 5.54 1.35 28.20
N ASN A 16 4.75 1.35 29.27
CA ASN A 16 3.50 0.62 29.46
C ASN A 16 2.31 1.56 29.19
N VAL A 17 1.36 1.20 28.32
CA VAL A 17 0.04 1.85 28.24
C VAL A 17 -1.05 0.78 28.04
N ARG A 18 -2.10 0.92 28.86
CA ARG A 18 -3.19 -0.05 29.11
C ARG A 18 -4.08 -0.31 27.88
N GLN A 19 -4.56 -1.56 27.82
CA GLN A 19 -5.57 -2.07 26.89
C GLN A 19 -6.93 -1.38 27.04
N GLY A 20 -7.56 -1.07 25.90
CA GLY A 20 -9.01 -0.97 25.77
C GLY A 20 -9.50 -2.19 25.00
N SER A 21 -10.45 -2.94 25.57
CA SER A 21 -11.07 -4.10 24.93
C SER A 21 -12.05 -3.66 23.83
N PHE A 22 -11.91 -4.21 22.63
CA PHE A 22 -12.93 -4.16 21.58
C PHE A 22 -13.26 -5.59 21.13
N ASN A 23 -14.55 -5.85 20.95
CA ASN A 23 -15.14 -7.18 20.72
C ASN A 23 -15.13 -7.51 19.22
N PRO A 24 -14.44 -8.56 18.75
CA PRO A 24 -14.36 -8.88 17.33
C PRO A 24 -15.37 -9.98 16.98
N SER A 25 -16.49 -9.57 16.40
CA SER A 25 -17.32 -10.49 15.62
C SER A 25 -17.73 -9.82 14.31
N THR A 26 -17.38 -10.51 13.21
CA THR A 26 -17.79 -10.34 11.80
C THR A 26 -17.30 -9.10 11.05
N TRP A 27 -16.15 -9.22 10.36
CA TRP A 27 -15.88 -8.51 9.11
C TRP A 27 -14.99 -9.37 8.18
N ALA A 28 -15.62 -10.17 7.32
CA ALA A 28 -14.98 -10.48 6.04
C ALA A 28 -15.16 -9.21 5.20
N ILE A 29 -14.10 -8.43 5.05
CA ILE A 29 -14.11 -7.17 4.32
C ILE A 29 -14.23 -7.49 2.82
N ASP A 30 -15.40 -7.28 2.24
CA ASP A 30 -15.58 -7.23 0.78
C ASP A 30 -15.03 -5.89 0.29
N LEU A 31 -13.70 -5.83 0.12
CA LEU A 31 -13.03 -4.70 -0.49
C LEU A 31 -13.75 -4.39 -1.81
N GLY A 32 -13.99 -3.12 -2.15
CA GLY A 32 -14.61 -2.79 -3.46
C GLY A 32 -13.90 -3.42 -4.68
N LEU A 33 -12.65 -3.88 -4.51
CA LEU A 33 -11.81 -4.61 -5.46
C LEU A 33 -12.13 -6.12 -5.59
N SER A 34 -12.90 -6.72 -4.66
CA SER A 34 -13.40 -8.10 -4.71
C SER A 34 -14.82 -8.22 -5.27
N ARG A 35 -15.50 -7.09 -5.50
CA ARG A 35 -16.81 -7.07 -6.17
C ARG A 35 -16.70 -7.64 -7.59
N SER A 36 -17.68 -8.45 -7.99
CA SER A 36 -17.72 -9.07 -9.32
C SER A 36 -17.74 -8.08 -10.50
N THR A 37 -18.13 -6.82 -10.25
CA THR A 37 -18.15 -5.74 -11.23
C THR A 37 -16.82 -4.97 -11.35
N PHE A 38 -15.84 -5.25 -10.49
CA PHE A 38 -14.56 -4.54 -10.50
C PHE A 38 -13.66 -5.01 -11.65
N SER A 39 -13.18 -4.07 -12.47
CA SER A 39 -12.29 -4.37 -13.60
C SER A 39 -10.82 -4.32 -13.20
N ALA A 40 -10.23 -5.49 -12.90
CA ALA A 40 -8.79 -5.61 -12.65
C ALA A 40 -7.93 -5.12 -13.83
N ALA A 41 -8.39 -5.34 -15.07
CA ALA A 41 -7.71 -4.87 -16.27
C ALA A 41 -7.75 -3.34 -16.41
N GLY A 42 -8.91 -2.71 -16.14
CA GLY A 42 -9.03 -1.25 -16.12
C GLY A 42 -8.18 -0.63 -15.01
N TYR A 43 -8.15 -1.25 -13.83
CA TYR A 43 -7.27 -0.82 -12.73
C TYR A 43 -5.79 -0.86 -13.12
N ALA A 44 -5.33 -1.95 -13.74
CA ALA A 44 -3.96 -2.10 -14.20
C ALA A 44 -3.57 -1.08 -15.28
N ALA A 45 -4.50 -0.70 -16.15
CA ALA A 45 -4.24 0.23 -17.26
C ALA A 45 -4.04 1.68 -16.79
N PHE A 46 -4.75 2.12 -15.75
CA PHE A 46 -4.82 3.55 -15.39
C PHE A 46 -4.14 3.91 -14.07
N ARG A 47 -3.85 2.94 -13.19
CA ARG A 47 -3.20 3.22 -11.90
C ARG A 47 -1.72 3.60 -12.09
N PRO A 48 -1.19 4.59 -11.35
CA PRO A 48 0.22 4.96 -11.40
C PRO A 48 1.13 3.77 -11.08
N ALA A 49 2.13 3.54 -11.92
CA ALA A 49 3.25 2.66 -11.57
C ALA A 49 4.17 3.38 -10.59
N TYR A 50 4.83 2.62 -9.70
CA TYR A 50 5.84 3.17 -8.81
C TYR A 50 7.15 3.43 -9.57
N PRO A 51 7.85 4.53 -9.28
CA PRO A 51 9.11 4.83 -9.95
C PRO A 51 10.22 3.86 -9.51
N PRO A 52 11.22 3.58 -10.36
CA PRO A 52 12.39 2.78 -9.98
C PRO A 52 13.16 3.30 -8.77
N SER A 53 13.13 4.62 -8.50
CA SER A 53 13.73 5.22 -7.29
C SER A 53 13.10 4.71 -5.99
N LEU A 54 11.80 4.42 -5.97
CA LEU A 54 11.12 3.86 -4.79
C LEU A 54 11.68 2.47 -4.48
N PHE A 55 11.74 1.59 -5.49
CA PHE A 55 12.27 0.23 -5.30
C PHE A 55 13.74 0.25 -4.87
N ARG A 56 14.57 1.11 -5.49
CA ARG A 56 15.96 1.31 -5.06
C ARG A 56 16.07 1.78 -3.60
N THR A 57 15.20 2.68 -3.17
CA THR A 57 15.16 3.17 -1.78
C THR A 57 14.81 2.05 -0.81
N VAL A 58 13.80 1.23 -1.13
CA VAL A 58 13.39 0.08 -0.32
C VAL A 58 14.52 -0.95 -0.22
N LEU A 59 15.16 -1.30 -1.34
CA LEU A 59 16.27 -2.25 -1.38
C LEU A 59 17.50 -1.73 -0.63
N ALA A 60 17.82 -0.44 -0.79
CA ALA A 60 18.92 0.20 -0.05
C ALA A 60 18.67 0.21 1.46
N TYR A 61 17.43 0.46 1.89
CA TYR A 61 17.04 0.37 3.30
C TYR A 61 17.17 -1.07 3.84
N HIS A 62 16.80 -2.07 3.05
CA HIS A 62 16.87 -3.48 3.45
C HIS A 62 18.31 -3.97 3.68
N ARG A 63 19.32 -3.36 3.03
CA ARG A 63 20.76 -3.60 3.25
C ARG A 63 21.25 -5.05 3.06
N ALA A 64 20.44 -5.93 2.45
CA ALA A 64 20.81 -7.34 2.24
C ALA A 64 20.82 -7.71 0.75
N PRO A 65 21.89 -8.35 0.23
CA PRO A 65 21.86 -8.97 -1.09
C PRO A 65 21.01 -10.24 -1.02
N SER A 66 19.86 -10.29 -1.70
CA SER A 66 18.91 -11.40 -1.56
C SER A 66 18.69 -12.21 -2.83
N ALA A 67 19.71 -12.43 -3.66
CA ALA A 67 19.59 -13.36 -4.79
C ALA A 67 19.07 -14.77 -4.39
N VAL A 68 19.10 -15.10 -3.08
CA VAL A 68 18.54 -16.32 -2.47
C VAL A 68 17.40 -16.07 -1.46
N GLY A 69 17.05 -14.81 -1.16
CA GLY A 69 16.06 -14.46 -0.14
C GLY A 69 14.61 -14.49 -0.64
N THR A 70 13.68 -14.37 0.30
CA THR A 70 12.22 -14.39 0.05
C THR A 70 11.60 -13.01 0.23
N LEU A 71 10.89 -12.55 -0.80
CA LEU A 71 9.99 -11.39 -0.75
C LEU A 71 8.56 -11.85 -0.47
N LEU A 72 7.86 -11.15 0.42
CA LEU A 72 6.42 -11.26 0.61
C LEU A 72 5.73 -9.95 0.20
N ASP A 73 4.89 -9.99 -0.82
CA ASP A 73 4.11 -8.84 -1.32
C ASP A 73 2.64 -8.95 -0.86
N LEU A 74 2.25 -8.11 0.10
CA LEU A 74 0.92 -8.11 0.71
C LEU A 74 -0.02 -7.16 -0.02
N GLY A 75 -1.18 -7.66 -0.45
CA GLY A 75 -2.13 -6.90 -1.27
C GLY A 75 -1.52 -6.60 -2.64
N CYS A 76 -1.01 -7.65 -3.30
CA CYS A 76 -0.19 -7.53 -4.51
C CYS A 76 -0.98 -7.06 -5.75
N GLY A 77 -2.32 -7.05 -5.69
CA GLY A 77 -3.19 -6.74 -6.81
C GLY A 77 -2.85 -7.61 -8.02
N HIS A 78 -2.63 -6.98 -9.17
CA HIS A 78 -2.25 -7.66 -10.41
C HIS A 78 -0.73 -7.97 -10.50
N GLY A 79 0.01 -7.96 -9.39
CA GLY A 79 1.40 -8.40 -9.29
C GLY A 79 2.46 -7.39 -9.74
N LEU A 80 2.18 -6.08 -9.69
CA LEU A 80 3.12 -5.05 -10.15
C LEU A 80 4.43 -5.06 -9.35
N ILE A 81 4.34 -5.05 -8.03
CA ILE A 81 5.50 -4.95 -7.12
C ILE A 81 6.28 -6.26 -7.14
N ALA A 82 5.59 -7.40 -7.00
CA ALA A 82 6.17 -8.73 -7.15
C ALA A 82 7.04 -8.87 -8.41
N ARG A 83 6.54 -8.47 -9.59
CA ARG A 83 7.32 -8.51 -10.85
C ARG A 83 8.52 -7.56 -10.83
N ALA A 84 8.34 -6.35 -10.30
CA ALA A 84 9.40 -5.34 -10.27
C ALA A 84 10.57 -5.72 -9.35
N LEU A 85 10.28 -6.37 -8.22
CA LEU A 85 11.30 -6.76 -7.23
C LEU A 85 11.82 -8.17 -7.41
N SER A 86 11.12 -9.05 -8.13
CA SER A 86 11.56 -10.43 -8.36
C SER A 86 13.04 -10.59 -8.74
N PRO A 87 13.64 -9.77 -9.62
CA PRO A 87 15.06 -9.90 -9.97
C PRO A 87 16.02 -9.90 -8.77
N GLU A 88 15.65 -9.26 -7.67
CA GLU A 88 16.46 -9.11 -6.46
C GLU A 88 16.27 -10.25 -5.45
N PHE A 89 15.29 -11.13 -5.68
CA PHE A 89 14.91 -12.22 -4.77
C PHE A 89 15.00 -13.59 -5.44
N GLY A 90 15.34 -14.60 -4.64
CA GLY A 90 15.31 -16.01 -5.06
C GLY A 90 13.88 -16.56 -5.13
N ARG A 91 12.98 -16.00 -4.31
CA ARG A 91 11.56 -16.36 -4.26
C ARG A 91 10.70 -15.14 -3.95
N VAL A 92 9.55 -15.05 -4.60
CA VAL A 92 8.51 -14.07 -4.29
C VAL A 92 7.20 -14.78 -3.98
N VAL A 93 6.63 -14.50 -2.82
CA VAL A 93 5.27 -14.88 -2.45
C VAL A 93 4.42 -13.62 -2.49
N ALA A 94 3.42 -13.57 -3.36
CA ALA A 94 2.58 -12.40 -3.54
C ALA A 94 1.12 -12.78 -3.25
N ILE A 95 0.47 -12.05 -2.35
CA ILE A 95 -0.88 -12.38 -1.90
C ILE A 95 -1.84 -11.23 -2.06
N ASP A 96 -3.08 -11.56 -2.38
CA ASP A 96 -4.19 -10.61 -2.41
C ASP A 96 -5.49 -11.32 -2.00
N PRO A 97 -6.38 -10.68 -1.23
CA PRO A 97 -7.67 -11.30 -0.88
C PRO A 97 -8.59 -11.49 -2.09
N SER A 98 -8.42 -10.70 -3.17
CA SER A 98 -9.21 -10.81 -4.40
C SER A 98 -8.69 -11.91 -5.32
N GLY A 99 -9.46 -12.99 -5.46
CA GLY A 99 -9.14 -14.07 -6.41
C GLY A 99 -9.04 -13.58 -7.87
N GLY A 100 -9.80 -12.53 -8.24
CA GLY A 100 -9.73 -11.92 -9.57
C GLY A 100 -8.40 -11.20 -9.83
N MET A 101 -7.88 -10.49 -8.83
CA MET A 101 -6.54 -9.87 -8.88
C MET A 101 -5.45 -10.93 -8.99
N VAL A 102 -5.50 -11.98 -8.16
CA VAL A 102 -4.56 -13.11 -8.20
C VAL A 102 -4.56 -13.80 -9.56
N GLN A 103 -5.73 -14.08 -10.14
CA GLN A 103 -5.82 -14.69 -11.46
C GLN A 103 -5.21 -13.79 -12.54
N GLN A 104 -5.48 -12.49 -12.50
CA GLN A 104 -4.90 -11.53 -13.43
C GLN A 104 -3.37 -11.42 -13.25
N ALA A 105 -2.89 -11.41 -12.01
CA ALA A 105 -1.46 -11.38 -11.70
C ALA A 105 -0.73 -12.60 -12.28
N SER A 106 -1.29 -13.80 -12.10
CA SER A 106 -0.77 -15.04 -12.67
C SER A 106 -0.75 -15.03 -14.19
N LYS A 107 -1.78 -14.50 -14.85
CA LYS A 107 -1.83 -14.39 -16.33
C LYS A 107 -0.78 -13.42 -16.90
N LEU A 108 -0.42 -12.39 -16.14
CA LEU A 108 0.52 -11.35 -16.56
C LEU A 108 1.97 -11.65 -16.17
N THR A 109 2.27 -12.83 -15.63
CA THR A 109 3.56 -13.13 -15.01
C THR A 109 4.04 -14.52 -15.43
N ASP A 110 5.15 -14.55 -16.18
CA ASP A 110 5.81 -15.79 -16.59
C ASP A 110 7.05 -16.14 -15.72
N ASP A 111 7.31 -15.36 -14.67
CA ASP A 111 8.47 -15.54 -13.79
C ASP A 111 8.24 -16.69 -12.78
N PRO A 112 8.98 -17.80 -12.87
CA PRO A 112 8.78 -18.97 -12.02
C PRO A 112 9.15 -18.74 -10.55
N LYS A 113 9.85 -17.64 -10.23
CA LYS A 113 10.16 -17.28 -8.83
C LYS A 113 8.96 -16.71 -8.09
N ILE A 114 7.92 -16.28 -8.81
CA ILE A 114 6.76 -15.59 -8.25
C ILE A 114 5.60 -16.57 -8.09
N THR A 115 5.13 -16.73 -6.86
CA THR A 115 3.90 -17.47 -6.55
C THR A 115 2.81 -16.49 -6.11
N PHE A 116 1.70 -16.46 -6.83
CA PHE A 116 0.51 -15.72 -6.41
C PHE A 116 -0.45 -16.62 -5.63
N ARG A 117 -0.99 -16.11 -4.52
CA ARG A 117 -1.95 -16.84 -3.69
C ARG A 117 -3.08 -15.94 -3.23
N GLN A 118 -4.30 -16.44 -3.27
CA GLN A 118 -5.42 -15.78 -2.60
C GLN A 118 -5.28 -15.99 -1.08
N ALA A 119 -4.98 -14.91 -0.37
CA ALA A 119 -4.84 -14.89 1.08
C ALA A 119 -4.91 -13.44 1.59
N SER A 120 -5.24 -13.27 2.87
CA SER A 120 -5.25 -11.97 3.52
C SER A 120 -3.93 -11.71 4.26
N SER A 121 -3.67 -10.46 4.65
CA SER A 121 -2.43 -10.10 5.37
C SER A 121 -2.42 -10.60 6.83
N GLU A 122 -3.59 -10.97 7.33
CA GLU A 122 -3.90 -11.39 8.70
C GLU A 122 -3.81 -12.92 8.90
N ASP A 123 -3.57 -13.68 7.82
CA ASP A 123 -3.36 -15.12 7.86
C ASP A 123 -2.23 -15.50 6.90
N LEU A 124 -1.04 -15.65 7.46
CA LEU A 124 0.17 -16.10 6.77
C LEU A 124 0.56 -17.52 7.24
N SER A 125 -0.39 -18.33 7.69
CA SER A 125 -0.15 -19.69 8.22
C SER A 125 0.58 -20.63 7.25
N PHE A 126 0.55 -20.33 5.96
CA PHE A 126 1.26 -21.05 4.90
C PHE A 126 2.71 -20.58 4.68
N VAL A 127 3.14 -19.53 5.37
CA VAL A 127 4.50 -19.01 5.36
C VAL A 127 5.20 -19.49 6.62
N ALA A 128 6.38 -20.08 6.45
CA ALA A 128 7.18 -20.58 7.57
C ALA A 128 7.71 -19.43 8.44
N ASP A 129 7.88 -19.71 9.72
CA ASP A 129 8.48 -18.79 10.69
C ASP A 129 9.88 -18.37 10.23
N ALA A 130 10.22 -17.10 10.45
CA ALA A 130 11.53 -16.53 10.15
C ALA A 130 12.09 -16.88 8.74
N SER A 131 11.22 -16.96 7.73
CA SER A 131 11.57 -17.34 6.35
C SER A 131 11.54 -16.20 5.34
N VAL A 132 11.04 -15.03 5.74
CA VAL A 132 10.90 -13.86 4.86
C VAL A 132 11.97 -12.81 5.15
N ASP A 133 12.65 -12.35 4.09
CA ASP A 133 13.69 -11.31 4.14
C ASP A 133 13.07 -9.92 4.11
N LEU A 134 12.17 -9.68 3.15
CA LEU A 134 11.50 -8.39 2.94
C LEU A 134 10.00 -8.61 2.77
N VAL A 135 9.20 -7.83 3.48
CA VAL A 135 7.77 -7.70 3.21
C VAL A 135 7.50 -6.32 2.62
N VAL A 136 6.66 -6.28 1.60
CA VAL A 136 6.20 -5.04 0.98
C VAL A 136 4.69 -4.97 0.95
N ALA A 137 4.15 -3.75 1.02
CA ALA A 137 2.73 -3.47 0.78
C ALA A 137 2.58 -2.08 0.17
N GLY A 138 2.35 -2.02 -1.14
CA GLY A 138 2.13 -0.76 -1.86
C GLY A 138 0.65 -0.54 -2.13
N GLN A 139 0.09 0.55 -1.60
CA GLN A 139 -1.36 0.85 -1.69
C GLN A 139 -2.29 -0.19 -1.05
N ALA A 140 -1.81 -1.00 -0.10
CA ALA A 140 -2.64 -2.01 0.56
C ALA A 140 -2.72 -1.85 2.09
N SER A 141 -1.67 -1.36 2.74
CA SER A 141 -1.51 -1.35 4.21
C SER A 141 -2.59 -0.63 5.01
N HIS A 142 -3.35 0.29 4.40
CA HIS A 142 -4.46 0.96 5.06
C HIS A 142 -5.70 0.07 5.26
N TRP A 143 -5.75 -1.10 4.62
CA TRP A 143 -6.85 -2.08 4.75
C TRP A 143 -6.62 -3.14 5.82
N PHE A 144 -5.40 -3.24 6.36
CA PHE A 144 -5.03 -4.38 7.20
C PHE A 144 -5.63 -4.27 8.60
N ASP A 145 -6.03 -5.41 9.16
CA ASP A 145 -6.29 -5.51 10.59
C ASP A 145 -4.96 -5.75 11.33
N TYR A 146 -4.37 -4.66 11.81
CA TYR A 146 -3.09 -4.68 12.50
C TYR A 146 -3.08 -5.43 13.82
N THR A 147 -4.24 -5.71 14.44
CA THR A 147 -4.28 -6.57 15.63
C THR A 147 -3.90 -8.01 15.31
N ARG A 148 -4.08 -8.42 14.03
CA ARG A 148 -3.77 -9.76 13.52
C ARG A 148 -2.55 -9.78 12.60
N ALA A 149 -2.37 -8.74 11.79
CA ALA A 149 -1.26 -8.66 10.84
C ALA A 149 0.09 -8.49 11.56
N TRP A 150 0.18 -7.71 12.65
CA TRP A 150 1.45 -7.51 13.35
C TRP A 150 2.05 -8.81 13.90
N PRO A 151 1.29 -9.66 14.63
CA PRO A 151 1.78 -10.97 15.06
C PRO A 151 2.28 -11.85 13.90
N GLU A 152 1.54 -11.92 12.80
CA GLU A 152 1.94 -12.73 11.64
C GLU A 152 3.21 -12.19 10.98
N LEU A 153 3.32 -10.87 10.80
CA LEU A 153 4.52 -10.23 10.28
C LEU A 153 5.74 -10.47 11.17
N ALA A 154 5.57 -10.36 12.50
CA ALA A 154 6.62 -10.63 13.46
C ALA A 154 7.04 -12.12 13.41
N ARG A 155 6.11 -13.06 13.20
CA ARG A 155 6.40 -14.49 13.09
C ARG A 155 7.19 -14.84 11.82
N VAL A 156 6.73 -14.40 10.65
CA VAL A 156 7.28 -14.85 9.36
C VAL A 156 8.58 -14.15 8.96
N VAL A 157 8.80 -12.93 9.41
CA VAL A 157 10.01 -12.16 9.06
C VAL A 157 11.18 -12.63 9.90
N ARG A 158 12.32 -12.92 9.24
CA ARG A 158 13.55 -13.33 9.94
C ARG A 158 14.17 -12.15 10.69
N SER A 159 15.04 -12.44 11.65
CA SER A 159 15.86 -11.41 12.29
C SER A 159 16.69 -10.65 11.26
N GLY A 160 16.72 -9.32 11.36
CA GLY A 160 17.35 -8.45 10.35
C GLY A 160 16.52 -8.25 9.08
N GLY A 161 15.37 -8.92 8.93
CA GLY A 161 14.42 -8.69 7.84
C GLY A 161 13.70 -7.34 7.97
N SER A 162 13.10 -6.87 6.87
CA SER A 162 12.50 -5.54 6.81
C SER A 162 11.04 -5.57 6.36
N LEU A 163 10.29 -4.55 6.76
CA LEU A 163 8.99 -4.22 6.16
C LEU A 163 9.06 -2.85 5.46
N ALA A 164 8.48 -2.75 4.28
CA ALA A 164 8.32 -1.50 3.55
C ALA A 164 6.88 -1.32 3.08
N PHE A 165 6.16 -0.39 3.73
CA PHE A 165 4.81 -0.02 3.34
C PHE A 165 4.80 1.38 2.73
N TRP A 166 4.05 1.55 1.65
CA TRP A 166 3.90 2.85 1.00
C TRP A 166 2.51 3.01 0.39
N GLY A 167 2.17 4.26 0.08
CA GLY A 167 0.95 4.62 -0.61
C GLY A 167 0.98 6.05 -1.10
N TYR A 168 0.05 6.37 -1.99
CA TYR A 168 -0.28 7.70 -2.44
C TYR A 168 -1.77 7.98 -2.15
N LYS A 169 -2.12 9.27 -2.11
CA LYS A 169 -3.48 9.77 -1.92
C LYS A 169 -3.62 11.06 -2.71
N ASP A 170 -4.85 11.41 -3.06
CA ASP A 170 -5.27 12.78 -3.40
C ASP A 170 -4.27 13.51 -4.33
N ASN A 171 -3.90 12.85 -5.43
CA ASN A 171 -2.98 13.40 -6.42
C ASN A 171 -3.50 14.75 -6.93
N ILE A 172 -2.58 15.71 -7.11
CA ILE A 172 -2.91 17.06 -7.59
C ILE A 172 -2.43 17.29 -9.02
N LEU A 173 -3.07 18.20 -9.73
CA LEU A 173 -2.65 18.73 -11.01
C LEU A 173 -1.84 20.01 -10.78
N LEU A 174 -0.54 19.96 -11.08
CA LEU A 174 0.36 21.10 -10.95
C LEU A 174 -0.04 22.21 -11.94
N GLY A 175 -0.21 23.42 -11.43
CA GLY A 175 -0.57 24.60 -12.23
C GLY A 175 -2.07 24.77 -12.47
N PHE A 176 -2.91 23.90 -11.89
CA PHE A 176 -4.37 23.93 -12.04
C PHE A 176 -5.08 23.91 -10.67
N PRO A 177 -4.89 24.95 -9.83
CA PRO A 177 -5.42 24.97 -8.46
C PRO A 177 -6.96 24.91 -8.41
N GLU A 178 -7.66 25.51 -9.37
CA GLU A 178 -9.12 25.46 -9.46
C GLU A 178 -9.62 24.03 -9.72
N VAL A 179 -8.91 23.27 -10.57
CA VAL A 179 -9.25 21.87 -10.85
C VAL A 179 -8.99 20.99 -9.63
N ASN A 180 -7.93 21.26 -8.86
CA ASN A 180 -7.67 20.55 -7.61
C ASN A 180 -8.77 20.76 -6.58
N GLN A 181 -9.40 21.94 -6.54
CA GLN A 181 -10.54 22.20 -5.67
C GLN A 181 -11.77 21.40 -6.13
N ILE A 182 -12.09 21.41 -7.43
CA ILE A 182 -13.19 20.61 -7.99
C ILE A 182 -13.02 19.12 -7.65
N LEU A 183 -11.79 18.60 -7.75
CA LEU A 183 -11.49 17.21 -7.41
C LEU A 183 -11.67 16.92 -5.91
N GLU A 184 -11.30 17.85 -5.04
CA GLU A 184 -11.52 17.71 -3.59
C GLU A 184 -13.02 17.66 -3.29
N ASP A 185 -13.79 18.58 -3.86
CA ASP A 185 -15.24 18.66 -3.67
C ASP A 185 -15.90 17.40 -4.23
N ALA A 186 -15.56 16.97 -5.44
CA ALA A 186 -16.07 15.72 -6.01
C ALA A 186 -15.71 14.47 -5.17
N CYS A 187 -14.54 14.45 -4.52
CA CYS A 187 -14.12 13.31 -3.72
C CYS A 187 -14.70 13.32 -2.29
N TYR A 188 -14.91 14.49 -1.70
CA TYR A 188 -15.11 14.66 -0.25
C TYR A 188 -16.07 15.77 0.16
N GLY A 189 -16.60 16.51 -0.80
CA GLY A 189 -17.58 17.56 -0.55
C GLY A 189 -18.81 17.02 0.16
N GLU A 190 -19.41 17.88 0.97
CA GLU A 190 -20.74 17.65 1.52
C GLU A 190 -21.75 17.94 0.40
N ASP A 191 -22.80 17.13 0.28
CA ASP A 191 -23.91 17.31 -0.67
C ASP A 191 -23.57 17.15 -2.18
N GLU A 192 -24.39 17.77 -3.02
CA GLU A 192 -24.34 17.82 -4.47
C GLU A 192 -23.22 18.77 -4.94
N VAL A 193 -22.24 18.24 -5.67
CA VAL A 193 -21.03 18.96 -6.10
C VAL A 193 -21.17 19.62 -7.47
N ALA A 194 -22.18 19.23 -8.24
CA ALA A 194 -22.65 19.88 -9.46
C ALA A 194 -24.11 19.45 -9.72
N PRO A 195 -24.89 20.18 -10.54
CA PRO A 195 -26.27 19.82 -10.84
C PRO A 195 -26.43 18.35 -11.29
N GLY A 196 -27.14 17.55 -10.49
CA GLY A 196 -27.36 16.11 -10.65
C GLY A 196 -26.19 15.21 -10.24
N MET A 197 -25.16 15.73 -9.56
CA MET A 197 -23.93 14.97 -9.23
C MET A 197 -23.61 15.04 -7.74
N GLU A 198 -23.76 13.90 -7.05
CA GLU A 198 -23.33 13.73 -5.66
C GLU A 198 -21.81 13.55 -5.55
N SER A 199 -21.25 13.89 -4.39
CA SER A 199 -19.85 13.61 -4.10
C SER A 199 -19.59 12.12 -3.84
N MET A 200 -18.32 11.70 -3.97
CA MET A 200 -17.88 10.36 -3.59
C MET A 200 -17.69 10.17 -2.07
N ALA A 201 -17.96 11.19 -1.25
CA ALA A 201 -17.59 11.22 0.17
C ALA A 201 -18.14 10.02 0.96
N THR A 202 -19.39 9.65 0.68
CA THR A 202 -20.12 8.58 1.38
C THR A 202 -19.73 7.17 0.90
N TYR A 203 -19.15 7.05 -0.29
CA TYR A 203 -18.80 5.77 -0.91
C TYR A 203 -17.38 5.29 -0.59
N TRP A 204 -16.55 6.15 0.01
CA TRP A 204 -15.24 5.73 0.51
C TRP A 204 -15.38 4.81 1.71
N GLU A 205 -14.83 3.60 1.58
CA GLU A 205 -14.80 2.64 2.68
C GLU A 205 -13.88 3.12 3.82
N LYS A 206 -14.43 3.15 5.03
CA LYS A 206 -13.78 3.56 6.27
C LYS A 206 -13.57 2.36 7.19
N PRO A 207 -12.50 2.32 8.00
CA PRO A 207 -11.54 3.42 8.24
C PRO A 207 -10.40 3.50 7.21
N GLY A 208 -10.34 2.60 6.22
CA GLY A 208 -9.21 2.50 5.29
C GLY A 208 -8.90 3.79 4.54
N ARG A 209 -9.91 4.50 4.02
CA ARG A 209 -9.68 5.80 3.37
C ARG A 209 -9.10 6.85 4.32
N ASP A 210 -9.58 6.92 5.56
CA ASP A 210 -9.10 7.89 6.55
C ASP A 210 -7.65 7.62 6.95
N ILE A 211 -7.29 6.34 7.11
CA ILE A 211 -5.90 5.92 7.37
C ILE A 211 -4.98 6.32 6.21
N LEU A 212 -5.41 6.08 4.97
CA LEU A 212 -4.64 6.47 3.79
C LEU A 212 -4.50 7.99 3.67
N ARG A 213 -5.60 8.74 3.88
CA ARG A 213 -5.61 10.21 3.84
C ARG A 213 -4.75 10.84 4.93
N ASN A 214 -4.64 10.19 6.09
CA ASN A 214 -3.73 10.59 7.16
C ASN A 214 -2.32 9.99 6.99
N SER A 215 -1.89 9.74 5.74
CA SER A 215 -0.55 9.29 5.37
C SER A 215 -0.04 8.08 6.16
N LEU A 216 -0.93 7.12 6.42
CA LEU A 216 -0.64 5.88 7.16
C LEU A 216 -0.07 6.11 8.57
N ARG A 217 -0.35 7.25 9.19
CA ARG A 217 0.13 7.55 10.56
C ARG A 217 -0.43 6.59 11.61
N ALA A 218 -1.63 6.03 11.37
CA ALA A 218 -2.23 5.02 12.24
C ALA A 218 -1.53 3.66 12.19
N VAL A 219 -0.73 3.39 11.16
CA VAL A 219 0.04 2.15 11.02
C VAL A 219 1.28 2.21 11.90
N VAL A 220 1.15 1.89 13.18
CA VAL A 220 2.26 1.97 14.15
C VAL A 220 2.83 0.57 14.41
N PRO A 221 4.08 0.27 14.00
CA PRO A 221 4.68 -1.03 14.29
C PRO A 221 4.97 -1.18 15.79
N PRO A 222 4.73 -2.36 16.39
CA PRO A 222 5.08 -2.61 17.78
C PRO A 222 6.59 -2.43 18.02
N PRO A 223 7.02 -1.56 18.95
CA PRO A 223 8.44 -1.27 19.18
C PRO A 223 9.20 -2.47 19.78
N ALA A 224 8.49 -3.46 20.32
CA ALA A 224 9.09 -4.71 20.77
C ALA A 224 9.61 -5.58 19.61
N ASP A 225 8.99 -5.46 18.43
CA ASP A 225 9.28 -6.31 17.28
C ASP A 225 10.03 -5.58 16.17
N TRP A 226 9.99 -4.24 16.15
CA TRP A 226 10.48 -3.43 15.03
C TRP A 226 11.29 -2.21 15.50
N THR A 227 12.39 -1.96 14.78
CA THR A 227 13.36 -0.88 15.03
C THR A 227 13.71 -0.16 13.71
N ASP A 228 14.58 0.86 13.79
CA ASP A 228 15.05 1.66 12.63
C ASP A 228 13.90 2.26 11.79
N ILE A 229 12.81 2.66 12.45
CA ILE A 229 11.59 3.09 11.76
C ILE A 229 11.86 4.39 10.97
N GLN A 230 11.74 4.32 9.65
CA GLN A 230 11.85 5.47 8.75
C GLN A 230 10.50 5.77 8.09
N ARG A 231 10.06 7.03 8.19
CA ARG A 231 8.87 7.56 7.52
C ARG A 231 9.24 8.72 6.61
N VAL A 232 8.95 8.56 5.32
CA VAL A 232 9.02 9.63 4.32
C VAL A 232 7.58 10.02 4.00
N VAL A 233 7.25 11.30 4.17
CA VAL A 233 5.92 11.83 3.89
C VAL A 233 6.10 13.04 2.98
N PHE A 234 5.35 13.05 1.89
CA PHE A 234 5.19 14.20 1.01
C PHE A 234 3.70 14.43 0.82
N ASP A 235 3.24 15.64 1.14
CA ASP A 235 1.85 16.05 0.95
C ASP A 235 1.86 17.36 0.16
N PRO A 236 1.55 17.33 -1.15
CA PRO A 236 1.71 18.51 -1.98
C PRO A 236 0.64 19.54 -1.65
N ASN A 237 1.03 20.81 -1.63
CA ASN A 237 0.07 21.92 -1.50
C ASN A 237 -0.81 21.97 -2.76
N ARG A 238 -2.12 21.78 -2.58
CA ARG A 238 -3.12 21.75 -3.68
C ARG A 238 -3.22 23.05 -4.48
N LYS A 239 -2.73 24.15 -3.91
CA LYS A 239 -2.65 25.46 -4.58
C LYS A 239 -1.34 25.67 -5.34
N THR A 240 -0.43 24.71 -5.33
CA THR A 240 0.89 24.86 -5.95
C THR A 240 0.84 24.74 -7.47
N SER A 241 1.73 25.49 -8.13
CA SER A 241 1.99 25.39 -9.56
C SER A 241 3.20 24.52 -9.90
N SER A 242 4.03 24.19 -8.91
CA SER A 242 5.25 23.38 -9.06
C SER A 242 5.59 22.63 -7.76
N ILE A 243 6.52 21.68 -7.84
CA ILE A 243 7.14 21.04 -6.66
C ILE A 243 8.36 21.89 -6.28
N ALA A 244 8.52 22.20 -5.00
CA ALA A 244 9.67 22.94 -4.52
C ALA A 244 10.95 22.09 -4.68
N PRO A 245 12.11 22.67 -5.05
CA PRO A 245 13.34 21.91 -5.25
C PRO A 245 13.73 21.01 -4.06
N GLU A 246 13.50 21.46 -2.83
CA GLU A 246 13.76 20.72 -1.60
C GLU A 246 12.86 19.49 -1.39
N ASP A 247 11.76 19.40 -2.12
CA ASP A 247 10.78 18.32 -2.03
C ASP A 247 10.88 17.32 -3.20
N GLU A 248 11.70 17.59 -4.22
CA GLU A 248 11.84 16.73 -5.41
C GLU A 248 12.19 15.28 -5.05
N ASP A 249 13.10 15.10 -4.08
CA ASP A 249 13.54 13.78 -3.62
C ASP A 249 12.47 13.00 -2.84
N ARG A 250 11.37 13.66 -2.44
CA ARG A 250 10.24 13.06 -1.70
C ARG A 250 8.99 12.93 -2.56
N ALA A 251 8.89 13.72 -3.65
CA ALA A 251 7.80 13.70 -4.61
C ALA A 251 7.94 12.55 -5.63
N TRP A 252 7.99 11.30 -5.14
CA TRP A 252 8.30 10.12 -5.96
C TRP A 252 7.30 9.86 -7.09
N LEU A 253 6.00 10.11 -6.89
CA LEU A 253 4.99 9.88 -7.92
C LEU A 253 4.69 11.17 -8.69
N HIS A 254 5.23 11.26 -9.90
CA HIS A 254 4.91 12.28 -10.88
C HIS A 254 4.52 11.64 -12.21
N LYS A 255 3.51 12.18 -12.91
CA LYS A 255 3.13 11.69 -14.23
C LYS A 255 2.52 12.82 -15.05
N ARG A 256 2.92 12.93 -16.32
CA ARG A 256 2.22 13.75 -17.30
C ARG A 256 1.12 12.90 -17.93
N LEU A 257 -0.11 13.39 -17.93
CA LEU A 257 -1.30 12.71 -18.43
C LEU A 257 -2.08 13.63 -19.36
N LYS A 258 -2.74 13.05 -20.36
CA LYS A 258 -3.85 13.70 -21.08
C LYS A 258 -5.10 13.66 -20.22
N LEU A 259 -6.05 14.57 -20.46
CA LEU A 259 -7.29 14.66 -19.69
C LEU A 259 -8.07 13.32 -19.66
N GLY A 260 -8.23 12.66 -20.80
CA GLY A 260 -8.92 11.36 -20.86
C GLY A 260 -8.22 10.22 -20.10
N GLU A 261 -6.88 10.28 -19.95
CA GLU A 261 -6.15 9.30 -19.12
C GLU A 261 -6.35 9.58 -17.63
N PHE A 262 -6.47 10.87 -17.26
CA PHE A 262 -6.81 11.29 -15.90
C PHE A 262 -8.24 10.90 -15.53
N GLU A 263 -9.20 11.07 -16.44
CA GLU A 263 -10.57 10.56 -16.26
C GLU A 263 -10.59 9.04 -16.08
N GLY A 264 -9.81 8.30 -16.87
CA GLY A 264 -9.63 6.86 -16.72
C GLY A 264 -9.13 6.48 -15.33
N TYR A 265 -8.18 7.25 -14.77
CA TYR A 265 -7.69 7.06 -13.40
C TYR A 265 -8.80 7.29 -12.35
N LEU A 266 -9.59 8.36 -12.45
CA LEU A 266 -10.69 8.64 -11.52
C LEU A 266 -11.73 7.50 -11.50
N ARG A 267 -12.02 6.90 -12.65
CA ARG A 267 -12.94 5.74 -12.76
C ARG A 267 -12.41 4.46 -12.09
N THR A 268 -11.15 4.42 -11.67
CA THR A 268 -10.58 3.30 -10.88
C THR A 268 -10.70 3.50 -9.37
N PHE A 269 -11.35 4.58 -8.91
CA PHE A 269 -11.58 4.79 -7.49
C PHE A 269 -12.62 3.78 -6.99
N SER A 270 -12.38 3.19 -5.82
CA SER A 270 -13.35 2.25 -5.22
C SER A 270 -14.68 2.93 -4.88
N ALA A 271 -14.65 4.25 -4.63
CA ALA A 271 -15.82 5.07 -4.38
C ALA A 271 -16.53 5.56 -5.66
N PHE A 272 -15.98 5.30 -6.85
CA PHE A 272 -16.63 5.69 -8.09
C PHE A 272 -17.81 4.76 -8.38
N SER A 273 -19.02 5.26 -8.22
CA SER A 273 -20.25 4.68 -8.78
C SER A 273 -20.60 5.45 -10.05
N GLY A 274 -20.55 4.76 -11.19
CA GLY A 274 -20.88 5.33 -12.50
C GLY A 274 -22.36 5.62 -12.70
#